data_AF-A0A7D5SU48-F1
#
_entry.id   AF-A0A7D5SU48-F1
#
_cell.length_a   1.000
_cell.length_b   1.000
_cell.length_c   1.000
_cell.angle_alpha   90.00
_cell.angle_beta   90.00
_cell.angle_gamma   90.00
#
_symmetry.space_group_name_H-M   'P 1'
#
loop_
_entity.id
_entity.type
_entity.pdbx_description
1 polymer ?
#
loop_
_entity_poly.entity_id
_entity_poly.type
_entity_poly.pdbx_seq_one_letter_code
_entity_poly.pdbx_strand_id
1 'polypeptide(L)' 'MGDEDTSIRLKVDTWRRLRSRKGPGESFDDVINDVLDEADAVAAET' A
#
# COMPACT_ATOMS: atom_id res chain seq x y z
N MET A 1 -10.94 20.60 4.28
CA MET A 1 -9.59 20.27 3.80
C MET A 1 -9.79 19.03 2.94
N GLY A 2 -9.75 19.22 1.62
CA GLY A 2 -10.39 18.36 0.65
C GLY A 2 -9.52 17.18 0.22
N ASP A 3 -10.12 15.99 0.29
CA ASP A 3 -10.15 14.96 -0.74
C ASP A 3 -8.97 14.94 -1.74
N GLU A 4 -7.78 14.52 -1.29
CA GLU A 4 -6.66 14.18 -2.19
C GLU A 4 -6.61 12.68 -2.49
N ASP A 5 -7.74 11.99 -2.37
CA ASP A 5 -7.86 10.57 -2.72
C ASP A 5 -7.75 10.39 -4.25
N THR A 6 -6.78 9.58 -4.67
CA THR A 6 -6.63 9.17 -6.06
C THR A 6 -7.10 7.73 -6.26
N SER A 7 -7.67 7.44 -7.43
CA SER A 7 -8.15 6.10 -7.78
C SER A 7 -7.29 5.49 -8.86
N ILE A 8 -6.70 4.32 -8.58
CA ILE A 8 -5.92 3.55 -9.55
C ILE A 8 -6.57 2.19 -9.82
N ARG A 9 -6.41 1.69 -11.05
CA ARG A 9 -6.88 0.35 -11.41
C ARG A 9 -5.85 -0.70 -11.03
N LEU A 10 -6.28 -1.64 -10.20
CA LEU A 10 -5.48 -2.77 -9.76
C LEU A 10 -6.13 -4.08 -10.22
N LYS A 11 -5.32 -5.11 -10.45
CA LYS A 11 -5.85 -6.46 -10.65
C LYS A 11 -6.44 -6.98 -9.34
N VAL A 12 -7.47 -7.82 -9.44
CA VAL A 12 -8.14 -8.44 -8.29
C VAL A 12 -7.13 -9.19 -7.41
N ASP A 13 -6.18 -9.91 -8.00
CA ASP A 13 -5.13 -10.62 -7.28
C ASP A 13 -4.22 -9.68 -6.46
N THR A 14 -3.86 -8.54 -7.03
CA THR A 14 -3.05 -7.52 -6.35
C THR A 14 -3.82 -6.94 -5.16
N TRP A 15 -5.09 -6.60 -5.35
CA TRP A 15 -5.94 -6.11 -4.28
C TRP A 15 -6.10 -7.15 -3.16
N ARG A 16 -6.25 -8.44 -3.50
CA ARG A 16 -6.34 -9.52 -2.51
C ARG A 16 -5.07 -9.64 -1.67
N ARG A 17 -3.89 -9.46 -2.28
CA ARG A 17 -2.61 -9.43 -1.55
C ARG A 17 -2.53 -8.25 -0.59
N LEU A 18 -2.86 -7.05 -1.05
CA LEU A 18 -2.89 -5.84 -0.20
C LEU A 18 -3.88 -6.01 0.96
N ARG A 19 -5.08 -6.51 0.68
CA ARG A 19 -6.11 -6.78 1.70
C ARG A 19 -5.68 -7.83 2.72
N SER A 20 -4.88 -8.81 2.31
CA SER A 20 -4.35 -9.82 3.24
C SER A 20 -3.28 -9.28 4.18
N ARG A 21 -2.60 -8.19 3.80
CA ARG A 21 -1.62 -7.50 4.65
C ARG A 21 -2.28 -6.54 5.63
N LYS A 22 -3.45 -6.02 5.27
CA LYS A 22 -4.21 -5.04 6.05
C LYS A 22 -4.59 -5.56 7.45
N GLY A 23 -4.08 -4.89 8.49
CA GLY A 23 -4.44 -5.15 9.88
C GLY A 23 -5.84 -4.64 10.28
N PRO A 24 -6.38 -5.07 11.44
CA PRO A 24 -7.63 -4.56 11.96
C PRO A 24 -7.52 -3.08 12.33
N GLY A 25 -8.30 -2.21 11.68
CA GLY A 25 -8.31 -0.76 11.90
C GLY A 25 -7.29 0.03 11.08
N GLU A 26 -6.43 -0.64 10.32
CA GLU A 26 -5.45 -0.02 9.43
C GLU A 26 -6.12 0.52 8.16
N SER A 27 -5.53 1.49 7.47
CA SER A 27 -5.99 1.95 6.14
C SER A 27 -5.22 1.25 5.02
N PHE A 28 -5.73 1.29 3.79
CA PHE A 28 -4.94 0.79 2.66
C PHE A 28 -3.73 1.68 2.37
N ASP A 29 -3.83 2.98 2.66
CA ASP A 29 -2.71 3.91 2.59
C ASP A 29 -1.57 3.51 3.53
N ASP A 30 -1.85 3.12 4.77
CA ASP A 30 -0.83 2.61 5.70
C ASP A 30 -0.12 1.39 5.11
N VAL A 31 -0.89 0.41 4.61
CA VAL A 31 -0.34 -0.80 3.97
C VAL A 31 0.52 -0.45 2.74
N ILE A 32 0.06 0.48 1.92
CA ILE A 32 0.79 0.87 0.69
C ILE A 32 2.09 1.58 1.07
N ASN A 33 2.07 2.49 2.05
CA ASN A 33 3.26 3.18 2.51
C ASN A 33 4.28 2.21 3.11
N ASP A 34 3.85 1.25 3.93
CA ASP A 34 4.73 0.21 4.49
C ASP A 34 5.46 -0.59 3.39
N VAL A 35 4.72 -0.97 2.35
CA VAL A 35 5.30 -1.69 1.20
C VAL A 35 6.27 -0.84 0.39
N LEU A 36 6.02 0.47 0.29
CA LEU A 36 6.91 1.40 -0.40
C LEU A 36 8.18 1.65 0.42
N ASP A 37 8.07 1.79 1.73
CA ASP A 37 9.20 1.97 2.65
C ASP A 37 10.11 0.73 2.64
N GLU A 38 9.53 -0.47 2.70
CA GLU A 38 10.29 -1.74 2.55
C GLU A 38 11.02 -1.79 1.20
N ALA A 39 10.37 -1.38 0.11
CA ALA A 39 10.98 -1.36 -1.21
C ALA A 39 12.12 -0.34 -1.32
N ASP A 40 11.99 0.84 -0.71
CA ASP A 40 13.02 1.88 -0.68
C ASP A 40 14.21 1.45 0.17
N ALA A 41 13.98 0.82 1.32
CA ALA A 41 15.02 0.25 2.16
C ALA A 41 15.86 -0.79 1.40
N VAL A 42 15.20 -1.72 0.69
CA VAL A 42 15.88 -2.72 -0.15
C VAL A 42 16.67 -2.07 -1.28
N ALA A 43 16.14 -1.01 -1.90
CA ALA A 43 16.81 -0.29 -2.98
C ALA A 43 18.03 0.52 -2.49
N ALA A 44 18.00 1.04 -1.26
CA ALA A 44 19.11 1.81 -0.67
C ALA A 44 20.31 0.95 -0.28
N GLU A 45 20.10 -0.37 -0.10
CA GLU A 45 21.16 -1.33 0.26
C GLU A 45 21.93 -1.91 -0.95
N THR A 46 21.52 -1.56 -2.18
CA THR A 46 22.13 -2.04 -3.45
C THR A 46 22.83 -0.95 -4.23
#